data_AF-A0A5C1E7J4-F1
#
_entry.id   AF-A0A5C1E7J4-F1
#
_cell.length_a   1.000
_cell.length_b   1.000
_cell.length_c   1.000
_cell.angle_alpha   90.00
_cell.angle_beta   90.00
_cell.angle_gamma   90.00
#
_symmetry.space_group_name_H-M   'P 1'
#
loop_
_entity.id
_entity.type
_entity.pdbx_description
1 polymer ?
#
loop_
_entity_poly.entity_id
_entity_poly.type
_entity_poly.pdbx_seq_one_letter_code
_entity_poly.pdbx_strand_id
1 'polypeptide(L)'
;MTMQVLAAVAEFERDLLIERTQQGLTRAKAEGKHCGRPAALTEEQRAEVLQRLQQGEAVAALARDFNTSRQTIMRIRESETSTT
;
A
#
# COMPACT_ATOMS: atom_id res chain seq x y z
N MET A 1 13.36 9.71 -41.86
CA MET A 1 11.88 9.80 -41.72
C MET A 1 11.25 8.52 -41.19
N THR A 2 11.57 7.32 -41.71
CA THR A 2 10.95 6.06 -41.26
C THR A 2 11.15 5.75 -39.77
N MET A 3 12.35 5.97 -39.23
CA MET A 3 12.62 5.77 -37.79
C MET A 3 11.84 6.73 -36.87
N GLN A 4 11.55 7.96 -37.32
CA GLN A 4 10.79 8.93 -36.54
C GLN A 4 9.31 8.54 -36.45
N VAL A 5 8.75 8.01 -37.55
CA VAL A 5 7.38 7.49 -37.56
C VAL A 5 7.26 6.27 -36.64
N LEU A 6 8.22 5.34 -36.70
CA LEU A 6 8.23 4.17 -35.83
C LEU A 6 8.34 4.54 -34.34
N ALA A 7 9.18 5.53 -34.01
CA ALA A 7 9.28 6.04 -32.64
C ALA A 7 7.94 6.64 -32.17
N ALA A 8 7.30 7.47 -32.99
CA ALA A 8 6.01 8.07 -32.66
C ALA A 8 4.90 7.03 -32.45
N VAL A 9 4.87 5.96 -33.26
CA VAL A 9 3.91 4.85 -33.08
C VAL A 9 4.19 4.08 -31.79
N ALA A 10 5.46 3.82 -31.47
CA ALA A 10 5.83 3.11 -30.24
C ALA A 10 5.47 3.91 -28.97
N GLU A 11 5.60 5.24 -29.01
CA GLU A 11 5.14 6.12 -27.94
C GLU A 11 3.61 6.09 -27.79
N PHE A 12 2.89 6.19 -28.90
CA PHE A 12 1.43 6.09 -28.90
C PHE A 12 0.92 4.76 -28.31
N GLU A 13 1.52 3.64 -28.71
CA GLU A 13 1.14 2.33 -28.16
C GLU A 13 1.44 2.21 -26.67
N ARG A 14 2.57 2.77 -26.21
CA ARG A 14 2.92 2.83 -24.79
C ARG A 14 1.87 3.62 -24.00
N ASP A 15 1.46 4.77 -24.50
CA ASP A 15 0.46 5.60 -23.85
C ASP A 15 -0.90 4.89 -23.75
N LEU A 16 -1.31 4.20 -24.82
CA LEU A 16 -2.53 3.40 -24.82
C LEU A 16 -2.48 2.24 -23.81
N LEU A 17 -1.33 1.59 -23.65
CA LEU A 17 -1.14 0.54 -22.64
C LEU A 17 -1.21 1.08 -21.22
N ILE A 18 -0.63 2.26 -20.98
CA ILE A 18 -0.67 2.95 -19.69
C ILE A 18 -2.13 3.31 -19.35
N GLU A 19 -2.85 3.92 -20.29
CA GLU A 19 -4.26 4.31 -20.10
C GLU A 19 -5.12 3.09 -19.73
N ARG A 20 -5.01 2.00 -20.49
CA ARG A 20 -5.75 0.76 -20.22
C ARG A 20 -5.45 0.19 -18.84
N THR A 21 -4.17 0.24 -18.42
CA THR A 21 -3.76 -0.22 -17.09
C THR A 21 -4.37 0.64 -15.98
N GLN A 22 -4.37 1.96 -16.16
CA GLN A 22 -4.99 2.88 -15.20
C GLN A 22 -6.50 2.69 -15.10
N GLN A 23 -7.19 2.47 -16.23
CA GLN A 23 -8.62 2.14 -16.25
C GLN A 23 -8.89 0.83 -15.47
N GLY A 24 -8.06 -0.20 -15.69
CA GLY A 24 -8.16 -1.47 -14.97
C GLY A 24 -7.94 -1.32 -13.45
N LEU A 25 -6.91 -0.55 -13.05
CA LEU A 25 -6.65 -0.25 -11.64
C LEU A 25 -7.80 0.54 -11.00
N THR A 26 -8.35 1.51 -11.71
CA THR A 26 -9.49 2.32 -11.23
C THR A 26 -10.71 1.44 -11.01
N ARG A 27 -11.01 0.54 -11.94
CA ARG A 27 -12.08 -0.45 -11.79
C ARG A 27 -11.84 -1.39 -10.61
N ALA A 28 -10.63 -1.93 -10.46
CA ALA A 28 -10.30 -2.81 -9.33
C ALA A 28 -10.43 -2.11 -7.98
N LYS A 29 -10.03 -0.83 -7.89
CA LYS A 29 -10.24 0.02 -6.72
C LYS A 29 -11.73 0.24 -6.44
N ALA A 30 -12.55 0.49 -7.46
CA ALA A 30 -14.00 0.65 -7.31
C ALA A 30 -14.70 -0.64 -6.84
N GLU A 31 -14.18 -1.81 -7.24
CA GLU A 31 -14.60 -3.12 -6.75
C GLU A 31 -14.09 -3.43 -5.31
N GLY A 32 -13.34 -2.52 -4.69
CA GLY A 32 -12.79 -2.69 -3.33
C GLY A 32 -11.60 -3.64 -3.24
N LYS A 33 -11.00 -4.03 -4.37
CA LYS A 33 -9.81 -4.90 -4.37
C LYS A 33 -8.59 -4.14 -3.90
N HIS A 34 -7.87 -4.72 -2.94
CA HIS A 34 -6.58 -4.18 -2.49
C HIS A 34 -5.57 -4.22 -3.64
N CYS A 35 -5.13 -3.04 -4.08
CA CYS A 35 -4.15 -2.88 -5.13
C CYS A 35 -2.79 -2.55 -4.51
N GLY A 36 -1.82 -3.46 -4.62
CA GLY A 36 -0.45 -3.25 -4.15
C GLY A 36 0.02 -4.32 -3.16
N ARG A 37 1.06 -4.00 -2.38
CA ARG A 37 1.62 -4.93 -1.38
C ARG A 37 0.58 -5.15 -0.27
N PRO A 38 0.28 -6.40 0.11
CA PRO A 38 -0.60 -6.68 1.24
C PRO A 38 -0.03 -6.08 2.53
N ALA A 39 -0.91 -5.68 3.44
CA ALA A 39 -0.52 -5.23 4.77
C ALA A 39 0.23 -6.36 5.50
N ALA A 40 1.21 -6.00 6.33
CA ALA A 40 1.99 -6.98 7.10
C ALA A 40 1.19 -7.61 8.25
N LEU A 41 0.10 -6.95 8.68
CA LEU A 41 -0.77 -7.37 9.77
C LEU A 41 -2.22 -7.28 9.30
N THR A 42 -3.07 -8.19 9.81
CA THR A 42 -4.52 -8.15 9.60
C THR A 42 -5.14 -7.00 10.38
N GLU A 43 -6.37 -6.62 10.07
CA GLU A 43 -7.05 -5.53 10.79
C GLU A 43 -7.26 -5.85 12.28
N GLU A 44 -7.53 -7.12 12.59
CA GLU A 44 -7.62 -7.62 13.97
C GLU A 44 -6.28 -7.46 14.72
N GLN A 45 -5.18 -7.85 14.09
CA GLN A 45 -3.83 -7.68 14.66
C GLN A 45 -3.47 -6.21 14.84
N ARG A 46 -3.92 -5.33 13.93
CA ARG A 46 -3.70 -3.89 14.06
C ARG A 46 -4.46 -3.33 15.27
N ALA A 47 -5.71 -3.75 15.48
CA ALA A 47 -6.48 -3.37 16.66
C ALA A 47 -5.82 -3.86 17.95
N GLU A 48 -5.30 -5.08 17.98
CA GLU A 48 -4.56 -5.62 19.12
C GLU A 48 -3.27 -4.81 19.40
N VAL A 49 -2.50 -4.49 18.35
CA VAL A 49 -1.30 -3.65 18.47
C VAL A 49 -1.64 -2.28 19.06
N LEU A 50 -2.71 -1.63 18.60
CA LEU A 50 -3.15 -0.33 19.11
C LEU A 50 -3.55 -0.42 20.59
N GLN A 51 -4.32 -1.45 20.96
CA GLN A 51 -4.71 -1.67 22.36
C GLN A 51 -3.49 -1.86 23.26
N ARG A 52 -2.51 -2.68 22.85
CA ARG A 52 -1.27 -2.93 23.62
C ARG A 52 -0.37 -1.69 23.68
N LEU A 53 -0.35 -0.87 22.62
CA LEU A 53 0.33 0.43 22.65
C LEU A 53 -0.31 1.39 23.66
N GLN A 54 -1.65 1.44 23.74
CA GLN A 54 -2.36 2.25 24.73
C GLN A 54 -2.13 1.77 26.17
N GLN A 55 -1.88 0.47 26.37
CA GLN A 55 -1.45 -0.10 27.66
C GLN A 55 0.00 0.24 28.04
N GLY A 56 0.74 0.93 27.16
CA GLY A 56 2.11 1.37 27.41
C GLY A 56 3.18 0.34 27.03
N GLU A 57 2.84 -0.70 26.27
CA GLU A 57 3.84 -1.66 25.84
C GLU A 57 4.89 -1.07 24.89
N ALA A 58 6.12 -1.54 25.01
CA ALA A 58 7.23 -1.08 24.19
C ALA A 58 7.06 -1.53 22.73
N VAL A 59 7.21 -0.58 21.80
CA VAL A 59 7.19 -0.80 20.33
C VAL A 59 8.12 -1.96 19.90
N ALA A 60 9.27 -2.11 20.56
CA ALA A 60 10.22 -3.16 20.26
C ALA A 60 9.77 -4.57 20.70
N ALA A 61 8.96 -4.67 21.76
CA ALA A 61 8.38 -5.94 22.19
C ALA A 61 7.29 -6.37 21.20
N LEU A 62 6.34 -5.48 20.89
CA LEU A 62 5.29 -5.71 19.91
C LEU A 62 5.85 -6.09 18.53
N ALA A 63 6.90 -5.43 18.07
CA ALA A 63 7.53 -5.78 16.81
C ALA A 63 8.03 -7.24 16.78
N ARG A 64 8.55 -7.77 17.89
CA ARG A 64 8.98 -9.17 17.97
C ARG A 64 7.78 -10.12 18.03
N ASP A 65 6.79 -9.80 18.84
CA ASP A 65 5.59 -10.63 19.03
C ASP A 65 4.83 -10.82 17.71
N PHE A 66 4.70 -9.75 16.93
CA PHE A 66 4.04 -9.74 15.62
C PHE A 66 4.99 -10.05 14.45
N ASN A 67 6.23 -10.50 14.74
CA ASN A 67 7.27 -10.81 13.76
C ASN A 67 7.40 -9.76 12.64
N THR A 68 7.41 -8.49 13.03
CA THR A 68 7.40 -7.35 12.12
C THR A 68 8.49 -6.35 12.48
N SER A 69 8.72 -5.37 11.60
CA SER A 69 9.68 -4.31 11.88
C SER A 69 9.11 -3.33 12.91
N ARG A 70 9.99 -2.69 13.70
CA ARG A 70 9.60 -1.56 14.56
C ARG A 70 8.88 -0.45 13.78
N GLN A 71 9.26 -0.25 12.52
CA GLN A 71 8.65 0.73 11.62
C GLN A 71 7.20 0.39 11.28
N THR A 72 6.84 -0.89 11.20
CA THR A 72 5.45 -1.33 10.99
C THR A 72 4.57 -0.89 12.16
N ILE A 73 5.02 -1.13 13.39
CA ILE A 73 4.29 -0.75 14.62
C ILE A 73 4.20 0.77 14.75
N MET A 74 5.29 1.50 14.45
CA MET A 74 5.29 2.97 14.48
C MET A 74 4.31 3.58 13.47
N ARG A 75 4.24 3.04 12.24
CA ARG A 75 3.24 3.47 11.23
C ARG A 75 1.80 3.24 11.69
N ILE A 76 1.53 2.13 12.38
CA ILE A 76 0.20 1.84 12.92
C ILE A 76 -0.18 2.90 13.95
N ARG A 77 0.73 3.23 14.87
CA ARG A 77 0.55 4.31 15.85
C ARG A 77 0.28 5.67 15.20
N GLU A 78 1.03 6.03 14.16
CA GLU A 78 0.86 7.30 13.43
C GLU A 78 -0.50 7.38 12.69
N SER A 79 -0.96 6.26 12.13
CA SER A 79 -2.26 6.21 11.45
C SER A 79 -3.45 6.41 12.40
N GLU A 80 -3.32 6.01 13.68
CA GLU A 80 -4.33 6.28 14.71
C GLU A 80 -4.38 7.77 15.05
N THR A 81 -3.22 8.38 15.30
CA THR A 81 -3.12 9.81 15.67
C THR A 81 -3.66 10.74 14.58
N SER A 82 -3.55 10.36 13.31
CA SER A 82 -4.02 11.18 12.18
C SER A 82 -5.55 11.14 11.99
N THR A 83 -6.26 10.24 12.67
CA THR A 83 -7.71 10.05 12.54
C THR A 83 -8.51 10.80 13.64
N THR A 84 -7.83 11.44 14.60
CA THR A 84 -8.42 12.30 15.64
C THR A 84 -8.12 13.77 15.36
#